data_AF-A0A941FQW5-F1
#
_entry.id   AF-A0A941FQW5-F1
#
_cell.length_a   1.000
_cell.length_b   1.000
_cell.length_c   1.000
_cell.angle_alpha   90.00
_cell.angle_beta   90.00
_cell.angle_gamma   90.00
#
_symmetry.space_group_name_H-M   'P 1'
#
loop_
_entity.id
_entity.type
_entity.pdbx_description
1 polymer ?
#
loop_
_entity_poly.entity_id
_entity_poly.type
_entity_poly.pdbx_seq_one_letter_code
_entity_poly.pdbx_strand_id
1 'polypeptide(L)'
;MNLKDISTSVPKKDHKGKVSGQLPYISDVKVENMVYGVLYRSPIAYGKIISIQLPNLPEGYEAVGAEHIPGPNYVKIIKEDQPILPMSGSIILVSQFSCSRAKTWISCTVC
;
A
#
# COMPACT_ATOMS: atom_id res chain seq x y z
N MET A 1 28.19 -15.02 -34.41
CA MET A 1 27.94 -14.93 -32.95
C MET A 1 27.96 -16.34 -32.40
N ASN A 2 28.88 -16.64 -31.48
CA ASN A 2 28.98 -17.95 -30.85
C ASN A 2 27.88 -18.05 -29.77
N LEU A 3 26.85 -18.86 -30.02
CA LEU A 3 25.75 -19.07 -29.09
C LEU A 3 26.29 -19.86 -27.90
N LYS A 4 26.14 -19.30 -26.69
CA LYS A 4 26.50 -20.02 -25.46
C LYS A 4 25.55 -21.20 -25.28
N ASP A 5 26.11 -22.36 -24.94
CA ASP A 5 25.33 -23.56 -24.64
C ASP A 5 24.45 -23.33 -23.41
N ILE A 6 23.20 -23.77 -23.48
CA ILE A 6 22.20 -23.63 -22.41
C ILE A 6 22.63 -24.32 -21.11
N SER A 7 23.51 -25.32 -21.22
CA SER A 7 24.06 -26.06 -20.09
C SER A 7 25.06 -25.25 -19.26
N THR A 8 25.59 -24.16 -19.82
CA THR A 8 26.63 -23.36 -19.18
C THR A 8 26.02 -22.29 -18.28
N SER A 9 26.47 -22.23 -17.02
CA SER A 9 26.06 -21.17 -16.10
C SER A 9 26.62 -19.83 -16.57
N VAL A 10 25.74 -18.86 -16.82
CA VAL A 10 26.10 -17.50 -17.24
C VAL A 10 25.66 -16.51 -16.17
N PRO A 11 26.53 -15.57 -15.75
CA PRO A 11 26.13 -14.53 -14.81
C PRO A 11 25.00 -13.68 -15.39
N LYS A 12 23.99 -13.40 -14.56
CA LYS A 12 22.84 -12.58 -14.97
C LYS A 12 23.28 -11.15 -15.31
N LYS A 13 22.62 -10.52 -16.28
CA LYS A 13 22.96 -9.16 -16.76
C LYS A 13 22.93 -8.10 -15.66
N ASP A 14 22.01 -8.26 -14.73
CA ASP A 14 21.76 -7.38 -13.58
C ASP A 14 22.67 -7.66 -12.37
N HIS A 15 23.50 -8.72 -12.42
CA HIS A 15 24.27 -9.18 -11.26
C HIS A 15 25.22 -8.10 -10.73
N LYS A 16 26.01 -7.46 -11.60
CA LYS A 16 26.98 -6.43 -11.19
C LYS A 16 26.30 -5.23 -10.52
N GLY A 17 25.20 -4.77 -11.10
CA GLY A 17 24.44 -3.64 -10.58
C GLY A 17 23.84 -3.91 -9.21
N LYS A 18 23.25 -5.10 -9.01
CA LYS A 18 22.65 -5.50 -7.72
C LYS A 18 23.70 -5.62 -6.61
N VAL A 19 24.85 -6.22 -6.91
CA VAL A 19 25.94 -6.39 -5.93
C VAL A 19 26.59 -5.06 -5.58
N SER A 20 26.70 -4.14 -6.55
CA SER A 20 27.29 -2.82 -6.33
C SER A 20 26.41 -1.83 -5.56
N GLY A 21 25.11 -2.11 -5.41
CA GLY A 21 24.14 -1.17 -4.83
C GLY A 21 23.82 0.05 -5.71
N GLN A 22 24.35 0.11 -6.94
CA GLN A 22 24.16 1.26 -7.84
C GLN A 22 22.86 1.21 -8.64
N LEU A 23 22.14 0.08 -8.63
CA LEU A 23 20.83 -0.02 -9.27
C LEU A 23 19.77 0.62 -8.38
N PRO A 24 19.10 1.71 -8.81
CA PRO A 24 18.06 2.34 -8.02
C PRO A 24 16.82 1.45 -7.98
N TYR A 25 16.27 1.28 -6.77
CA TYR A 25 14.93 0.76 -6.55
C TYR A 25 13.93 1.90 -6.42
N ILE A 26 12.64 1.58 -6.42
CA ILE A 26 11.58 2.60 -6.38
C ILE A 26 11.65 3.50 -5.14
N SER A 27 12.17 2.98 -4.02
CA SER A 27 12.40 3.73 -2.78
C SER A 27 13.54 4.75 -2.87
N ASP A 28 14.45 4.58 -3.83
CA ASP A 28 15.64 5.43 -3.98
C ASP A 28 15.34 6.64 -4.89
N VAL A 29 14.23 6.59 -5.63
CA VAL A 29 13.78 7.65 -6.52
C VAL A 29 13.25 8.83 -5.69
N LYS A 30 13.79 10.02 -5.92
CA LYS A 30 13.31 11.28 -5.35
C LYS A 30 12.94 12.23 -6.48
N VAL A 31 11.76 12.84 -6.39
CA VAL A 31 11.24 13.81 -7.35
C VAL A 31 10.96 15.11 -6.61
N GLU A 32 11.08 16.24 -7.31
CA GLU A 32 10.71 17.54 -6.78
C GLU A 32 9.21 17.54 -6.41
N ASN A 33 8.87 18.13 -5.25
CA ASN A 33 7.50 18.19 -4.72
C ASN A 33 6.84 16.81 -4.49
N MET A 34 7.61 15.77 -4.20
CA MET A 34 7.08 14.43 -3.91
C MET A 34 6.26 14.42 -2.61
N VAL A 35 5.00 14.02 -2.73
CA VAL A 35 4.11 13.79 -1.58
C VAL A 35 4.22 12.35 -1.07
N TYR A 36 3.96 12.15 0.21
CA TYR A 36 4.02 10.85 0.86
C TYR A 36 2.63 10.45 1.34
N GLY A 37 2.22 9.22 1.01
CA GLY A 37 0.98 8.63 1.49
C GLY A 37 1.24 7.63 2.61
N VAL A 38 0.36 7.59 3.61
CA VAL A 38 0.34 6.56 4.65
C VAL A 38 -1.04 5.95 4.71
N LEU A 39 -1.11 4.61 4.74
CA LEU A 39 -2.36 3.89 4.88
C LEU A 39 -2.66 3.63 6.35
N TYR A 40 -3.83 4.07 6.80
CA TYR A 40 -4.40 3.62 8.07
C TYR A 40 -5.13 2.29 7.88
N ARG A 41 -4.88 1.33 8.75
CA ARG A 41 -5.41 -0.04 8.60
C ARG A 41 -6.18 -0.49 9.83
N SER A 42 -7.10 -1.42 9.60
CA SER A 42 -7.90 -2.02 10.68
C SER A 42 -7.02 -2.55 11.80
N PRO A 43 -7.31 -2.19 13.06
CA PRO A 43 -6.64 -2.80 14.21
C PRO A 43 -7.18 -4.20 14.53
N ILE A 44 -8.34 -4.59 13.98
CA ILE A 44 -9.00 -5.86 14.30
C ILE A 44 -9.14 -6.79 13.11
N ALA A 45 -9.08 -8.10 13.38
CA ALA A 45 -9.06 -9.14 12.37
C ALA A 45 -10.32 -9.22 11.52
N TYR A 46 -11.47 -8.92 12.11
CA TYR A 46 -12.77 -8.93 11.45
C TYR A 46 -13.72 -8.00 12.20
N GLY A 47 -14.48 -7.20 11.47
CA GLY A 47 -15.60 -6.44 12.04
C GLY A 47 -16.24 -5.52 11.02
N LYS A 48 -17.32 -4.86 11.42
CA LYS A 48 -18.06 -3.93 10.55
C LYS A 48 -17.74 -2.49 10.94
N ILE A 49 -17.33 -1.67 9.98
CA ILE A 49 -17.11 -0.24 10.22
C ILE A 49 -18.46 0.42 10.51
N ILE A 50 -18.61 1.00 11.70
CA ILE A 50 -19.81 1.79 12.05
C ILE A 50 -19.62 3.24 11.63
N SER A 51 -18.46 3.81 11.93
CA SER A 51 -18.11 5.17 11.53
C SER A 51 -16.59 5.34 11.42
N ILE A 52 -16.18 6.26 10.56
CA ILE A 52 -14.80 6.71 10.42
C ILE A 52 -14.79 8.18 10.81
N GLN A 53 -14.02 8.52 11.84
CA GLN A 53 -13.87 9.89 12.32
C GLN A 53 -12.41 10.27 12.20
N LEU A 54 -12.15 11.32 11.43
CA LEU A 54 -10.82 11.87 11.24
C LEU A 54 -10.60 12.99 12.27
N PRO A 55 -9.41 13.07 12.88
CA PRO A 55 -9.04 14.20 13.71
C PRO A 55 -8.80 15.44 12.83
N ASN A 56 -8.67 16.61 13.45
CA ASN A 56 -8.15 17.78 12.75
C ASN A 56 -6.73 17.49 12.28
N LEU A 57 -6.53 17.52 10.96
CA LEU A 57 -5.22 17.30 10.35
C LEU A 57 -4.41 18.59 10.39
N PRO A 58 -3.08 18.51 10.62
CA PRO A 58 -2.19 19.66 10.47
C PRO A 58 -2.21 20.21 9.05
N GLU A 59 -1.78 21.46 8.88
CA GLU A 59 -1.64 22.09 7.57
C GLU A 59 -0.72 21.26 6.64
N GLY A 60 -1.13 21.09 5.38
CA GLY A 60 -0.41 20.29 4.39
C GLY A 60 -0.70 18.79 4.40
N TYR A 61 -1.58 18.31 5.30
CA TYR A 61 -2.06 16.92 5.29
C TYR A 61 -3.48 16.83 4.73
N GLU A 62 -3.69 15.83 3.88
CA GLU A 62 -5.01 15.51 3.33
C GLU A 62 -5.37 14.06 3.65
N ALA A 63 -6.62 13.83 4.03
CA ALA A 63 -7.17 12.48 4.18
C ALA A 63 -7.95 12.10 2.93
N VAL A 64 -7.67 10.89 2.44
CA VAL A 64 -8.35 10.31 1.28
C VAL A 64 -9.08 9.05 1.73
N GLY A 65 -10.41 9.13 1.72
CA GLY A 65 -11.32 8.02 1.95
C GLY A 65 -11.87 7.39 0.65
N ALA A 66 -12.70 6.35 0.81
CA ALA A 66 -13.34 5.64 -0.28
C ALA A 66 -14.27 6.53 -1.13
N GLU A 67 -14.84 7.58 -0.53
CA GLU A 67 -15.67 8.60 -1.17
C GLU A 67 -14.94 9.44 -2.22
N HIS A 68 -13.60 9.46 -2.19
CA HIS A 68 -12.78 10.19 -3.16
C HIS A 68 -12.43 9.36 -4.39
N ILE A 69 -12.84 8.10 -4.46
CA ILE A 69 -12.58 7.23 -5.61
C ILE A 69 -13.62 7.55 -6.70
N PRO A 70 -13.22 8.09 -7.87
CA PRO A 70 -14.17 8.51 -8.91
C PRO A 70 -14.83 7.35 -9.68
N GLY A 71 -14.52 6.11 -9.32
CA GLY A 71 -14.94 4.89 -10.02
C GLY A 71 -15.25 3.73 -9.08
N PRO A 72 -15.33 2.49 -9.60
CA PRO A 72 -15.62 1.33 -8.79
C PRO A 72 -14.52 1.11 -7.73
N ASN A 73 -14.94 0.98 -6.47
CA ASN A 73 -14.05 0.78 -5.33
C ASN A 73 -13.67 -0.70 -5.15
N TYR A 74 -13.10 -1.31 -6.19
CA TYR A 74 -12.54 -2.66 -6.12
C TYR A 74 -11.42 -2.86 -7.14
N VAL A 75 -10.51 -3.78 -6.84
CA VAL A 75 -9.52 -4.30 -7.78
C VAL A 75 -10.03 -5.61 -8.35
N LYS A 76 -10.24 -5.65 -9.67
CA LYS A 76 -10.67 -6.86 -10.37
C LYS A 76 -9.47 -7.59 -10.95
N ILE A 77 -8.96 -8.59 -10.25
CA ILE A 77 -7.97 -9.53 -10.83
C ILE A 77 -8.71 -10.64 -11.60
N ILE A 78 -9.70 -11.25 -10.95
CA ILE A 78 -10.58 -12.27 -11.55
C ILE A 78 -12.04 -11.91 -11.24
N LYS A 79 -12.33 -11.64 -9.96
CA LYS A 79 -13.64 -11.23 -9.45
C LYS A 79 -13.55 -9.85 -8.79
N GLU A 80 -14.70 -9.28 -8.46
CA GLU A 80 -14.87 -7.95 -7.87
C GLU A 80 -14.97 -8.07 -6.34
N ASP A 81 -14.00 -8.75 -5.72
CA ASP A 81 -14.02 -9.15 -4.31
C ASP A 81 -13.00 -8.41 -3.43
N GLN A 82 -12.10 -7.64 -4.04
CA GLN A 82 -11.03 -6.93 -3.33
C GLN A 82 -11.32 -5.42 -3.31
N PRO A 83 -11.94 -4.88 -2.23
CA PRO A 83 -12.15 -3.44 -2.13
C PRO A 83 -10.81 -2.68 -2.00
N ILE A 84 -10.74 -1.46 -2.56
CA ILE A 84 -9.54 -0.61 -2.48
C ILE A 84 -9.47 0.06 -1.11
N LEU A 85 -10.56 0.75 -0.72
CA LEU A 85 -10.72 1.37 0.59
C LEU A 85 -12.07 0.95 1.19
N PRO A 86 -12.15 0.65 2.50
CA PRO A 86 -13.42 0.30 3.12
C PRO A 86 -14.30 1.53 3.35
N MET A 87 -15.62 1.37 3.26
CA MET A 87 -16.61 2.41 3.55
C MET A 87 -17.32 2.15 4.89
N SER A 88 -18.05 3.14 5.40
CA SER A 88 -18.96 2.88 6.52
C SER A 88 -19.97 1.79 6.13
N GLY A 89 -20.16 0.83 7.02
CA GLY A 89 -20.98 -0.36 6.80
C GLY A 89 -20.25 -1.53 6.13
N SER A 90 -19.02 -1.36 5.65
CA SER A 90 -18.22 -2.45 5.08
C SER A 90 -17.65 -3.35 6.17
N ILE A 91 -17.52 -4.64 5.83
CA ILE A 91 -16.78 -5.62 6.63
C ILE A 91 -15.30 -5.51 6.27
N ILE A 92 -14.45 -5.41 7.28
CA ILE A 92 -13.00 -5.34 7.11
C ILE A 92 -12.33 -6.59 7.65
N LEU A 93 -11.24 -6.99 7.00
CA LEU A 93 -10.33 -8.03 7.46
C LEU A 93 -8.97 -7.40 7.79
N VAL A 94 -8.22 -7.97 8.74
CA VAL A 94 -6.80 -7.59 8.93
C VAL A 94 -6.00 -7.92 7.67
N SER A 95 -5.33 -6.91 7.13
CA SER A 95 -4.08 -7.14 6.39
C SER A 95 -2.94 -7.24 7.41
N GLN A 96 -2.06 -8.23 7.32
CA GLN A 96 -1.17 -8.66 8.42
C GLN A 96 0.03 -7.73 8.76
N PHE A 97 -0.15 -6.43 8.91
CA PHE A 97 0.91 -5.51 9.36
C PHE A 97 0.29 -4.37 10.18
N SER A 98 0.10 -4.64 11.47
CA SER A 98 -0.04 -3.59 12.47
C SER A 98 1.32 -2.89 12.58
N CYS A 99 1.43 -1.65 12.06
CA CYS A 99 2.56 -0.80 12.40
C CYS A 99 2.32 -0.30 13.83
N SER A 100 3.05 -0.88 14.77
CA SER A 100 2.92 -0.71 16.22
C SER A 100 3.29 0.70 16.76
N ARG A 101 3.33 1.73 15.89
CA ARG A 101 3.74 3.09 16.26
C ARG A 101 2.82 4.24 15.85
N ALA A 102 1.59 3.95 15.40
CA ALA A 102 0.55 4.97 15.24
C ALA A 102 -0.56 4.77 16.28
N LYS A 103 -0.21 4.86 17.57
CA LYS A 103 -1.22 5.02 18.61
C LYS A 103 -1.75 6.47 18.54
N THR A 104 -3.07 6.58 18.60
CA THR A 104 -3.82 7.75 19.10
C THR A 104 -4.36 8.80 18.11
N TRP A 105 -4.81 8.50 16.88
CA TRP A 105 -5.43 9.59 16.07
C TRP A 105 -6.66 9.27 15.22
N ILE A 106 -7.07 8.02 15.00
CA ILE A 106 -8.31 7.70 14.27
C ILE A 106 -9.14 6.76 15.14
N SER A 107 -10.25 7.25 15.70
CA SER A 107 -11.22 6.42 16.41
C SER A 107 -12.19 5.82 15.39
N CYS A 108 -11.92 4.59 14.97
CA CYS A 108 -12.91 3.80 14.24
C CYS A 108 -13.68 2.97 15.26
N THR A 109 -14.96 3.28 15.48
CA THR A 109 -15.83 2.42 16.29
C THR A 109 -16.15 1.19 15.46
N VAL A 110 -15.71 0.03 15.93
CA VAL A 110 -15.95 -1.26 15.27
C VAL A 110 -16.72 -2.16 16.25
N CYS A 111 -17.83 -2.74 15.79
CA CYS A 111 -18.54 -3.83 16.48
C CYS A 111 -18.26 -5.17 15.78
#